data_AF-A0A5Q2RJX3-F1
#
_entry.id   AF-A0A5Q2RJX3-F1
#
_cell.length_a   1.000
_cell.length_b   1.000
_cell.length_c   1.000
_cell.angle_alpha   90.00
_cell.angle_beta   90.00
_cell.angle_gamma   90.00
#
_symmetry.space_group_name_H-M   'P 1'
#
loop_
_entity.id
_entity.type
_entity.pdbx_description
1 polymer ?
#
loop_
_entity_poly.entity_id
_entity_poly.type
_entity_poly.pdbx_seq_one_letter_code
_entity_poly.pdbx_strand_id
1 'polypeptide(L)'
;MARQPFSTEADYESDPVWFPLEQVARLSRLSARMPAFHPGEFMYAGRMFNARKRLDIYLYKHGDTRRYLNLDAAGHAYEFRGPVPGREDDITSGGRYRRHRSLMEGIWRLDLWMFDQHPPLFRSFPPEEWPSDDMAI
;
A
#
# COMPACT_ATOMS: atom_id res chain seq x y z
N MET A 1 -6.02 -16.90 -14.28
CA MET A 1 -6.57 -17.44 -13.02
C MET A 1 -6.39 -16.43 -11.90
N ALA A 2 -7.42 -16.17 -11.08
CA ALA A 2 -7.26 -15.31 -9.90
C ALA A 2 -6.47 -16.06 -8.81
N ARG A 3 -5.47 -15.42 -8.20
CA ARG A 3 -4.71 -16.04 -7.10
C ARG A 3 -5.63 -16.23 -5.88
N GLN A 4 -5.57 -17.40 -5.24
CA GLN A 4 -6.34 -17.66 -4.03
C GLN A 4 -5.80 -16.83 -2.85
N PRO A 5 -6.67 -16.37 -1.93
CA PRO A 5 -6.23 -15.73 -0.70
C PRO A 5 -5.39 -16.68 0.17
N PHE A 6 -4.53 -16.12 1.01
CA PHE A 6 -3.74 -16.84 2.01
C PHE A 6 -3.72 -16.08 3.33
N SER A 7 -3.59 -16.78 4.45
CA SER A 7 -3.54 -16.17 5.78
C SER A 7 -2.16 -15.59 6.08
N THR A 8 -2.11 -14.56 6.91
CA THR A 8 -0.87 -13.94 7.42
C THR A 8 -0.93 -13.79 8.94
N GLU A 9 0.23 -13.57 9.54
CA GLU A 9 0.40 -13.12 10.91
C GLU A 9 0.77 -11.64 10.90
N ALA A 10 0.36 -10.90 11.94
CA ALA A 10 0.59 -9.48 12.06
C ALA A 10 1.83 -9.17 12.92
N ASP A 11 2.62 -8.21 12.47
CA ASP A 11 3.75 -7.62 13.19
C ASP A 11 3.65 -6.09 13.07
N TYR A 12 2.97 -5.49 14.05
CA TYR A 12 2.75 -4.04 14.13
C TYR A 12 3.90 -3.28 14.77
N GLU A 13 4.85 -3.99 15.41
CA GLU A 13 6.01 -3.39 16.08
C GLU A 13 7.25 -3.35 15.18
N SER A 14 7.19 -3.99 14.00
CA SER A 14 8.26 -3.91 13.01
C SER A 14 8.63 -2.48 12.62
N ASP A 15 9.94 -2.26 12.44
CA ASP A 15 10.46 -1.02 11.88
C ASP A 15 9.86 -0.74 10.50
N PRO A 16 9.55 0.54 10.19
CA PRO A 16 9.05 0.91 8.88
C PRO A 16 10.01 0.55 7.75
N VAL A 17 9.51 -0.19 6.77
CA VAL A 17 10.23 -0.48 5.53
C VAL A 17 9.63 0.37 4.42
N TRP A 18 10.30 1.45 4.01
CA TRP A 18 9.76 2.43 3.03
C TRP A 18 10.11 2.14 1.58
N PHE A 19 11.22 1.43 1.33
CA PHE A 19 11.75 1.17 0.00
C PHE A 19 10.72 0.66 -1.04
N PRO A 20 9.82 -0.29 -0.72
CA PRO A 20 8.80 -0.72 -1.70
C PRO A 20 7.84 0.40 -2.11
N LEU A 21 7.43 1.26 -1.16
CA LEU A 21 6.55 2.39 -1.45
C LEU A 21 7.26 3.45 -2.28
N GLU A 22 8.53 3.74 -1.98
CA GLU A 22 9.36 4.69 -2.73
C GLU A 22 9.52 4.25 -4.19
N GLN A 23 9.84 2.98 -4.41
CA GLN A 23 9.99 2.42 -5.76
C GLN A 23 8.67 2.46 -6.54
N VAL A 24 7.55 2.13 -5.90
CA VAL A 24 6.22 2.24 -6.54
C VAL A 24 5.87 3.69 -6.83
N ALA A 25 6.11 4.62 -5.91
CA ALA A 25 5.84 6.04 -6.09
C ALA A 25 6.61 6.60 -7.29
N ARG A 26 7.90 6.26 -7.40
CA ARG A 26 8.74 6.61 -8.56
C ARG A 26 8.15 6.08 -9.87
N LEU A 27 7.74 4.80 -9.91
CA LEU A 27 7.09 4.23 -11.09
C LEU A 27 5.75 4.90 -11.41
N SER A 28 4.99 5.30 -10.39
CA SER A 28 3.73 6.01 -10.55
C SER A 28 3.93 7.37 -11.19
N ARG A 29 4.91 8.16 -10.71
CA ARG A 29 5.25 9.49 -11.27
C ARG A 29 5.73 9.44 -12.72
N LEU A 30 6.41 8.36 -13.12
CA LEU A 30 6.89 8.18 -14.50
C LEU A 30 5.80 7.68 -15.47
N SER A 31 4.63 7.29 -14.99
CA SER A 31 3.58 6.65 -15.80
C SER A 31 2.36 7.54 -15.92
N ALA A 32 2.07 8.02 -17.14
CA ALA A 32 0.83 8.76 -17.44
C ALA A 32 -0.47 7.95 -17.20
N ARG A 33 -0.37 6.63 -16.96
CA ARG A 33 -1.51 5.74 -16.71
C ARG A 33 -1.78 5.49 -15.23
N MET A 34 -0.91 5.96 -14.33
CA MET A 34 -1.06 5.75 -12.89
C MET A 34 -1.14 7.12 -12.19
N PRO A 35 -1.99 7.27 -11.17
CA PRO A 35 -2.04 8.51 -10.41
C PRO A 35 -0.72 8.72 -9.65
N ALA A 36 -0.18 9.93 -9.72
CA ALA A 36 1.05 10.28 -9.04
C ALA A 36 0.82 10.43 -7.52
N PHE A 37 1.80 9.98 -6.74
CA PHE A 37 1.84 10.18 -5.30
C PHE A 37 3.28 10.25 -4.79
N HIS A 38 3.42 10.72 -3.55
CA HIS A 38 4.66 10.76 -2.79
C HIS A 38 4.57 9.85 -1.55
N PRO A 39 5.64 9.13 -1.17
CA PRO A 39 5.64 8.27 0.03
C PRO A 39 5.24 8.99 1.32
N GLY A 40 5.58 10.29 1.43
CA GLY A 40 5.21 11.15 2.55
C GLY A 40 3.70 11.37 2.74
N GLU A 41 2.86 11.01 1.76
CA GLU A 41 1.40 10.99 1.92
C GLU A 41 0.90 9.77 2.70
N PHE A 42 1.78 8.85 3.06
CA PHE A 42 1.44 7.58 3.69
C PHE A 42 2.05 7.46 5.08
N MET A 43 1.36 6.69 5.91
CA MET A 43 1.84 6.20 7.19
C MET A 43 2.13 4.71 7.07
N TYR A 44 3.27 4.27 7.60
CA TYR A 44 3.52 2.84 7.80
C TYR A 44 2.60 2.32 8.91
N ALA A 45 1.86 1.25 8.62
CA ALA A 45 0.84 0.70 9.50
C ALA A 45 1.19 -0.71 10.02
N GLY A 46 2.36 -1.23 9.68
CA GLY A 46 2.85 -2.54 10.12
C GLY A 46 3.17 -3.50 8.98
N ARG A 47 3.52 -4.72 9.37
CA ARG A 47 3.90 -5.82 8.48
C ARG A 47 2.96 -7.01 8.68
N MET A 48 2.64 -7.67 7.58
CA MET A 48 1.94 -8.94 7.55
C MET A 48 2.85 -9.98 6.93
N PHE A 49 3.10 -11.08 7.61
CA PHE A 49 4.01 -12.11 7.11
C PHE A 49 3.32 -13.47 6.95
N ASN A 50 3.82 -14.25 6.01
CA ASN A 50 3.44 -15.65 5.83
C ASN A 50 4.72 -16.50 5.74
N ALA A 51 5.04 -17.22 6.82
CA ALA A 51 6.24 -18.04 6.91
C ALA A 51 6.31 -19.12 5.82
N ARG A 52 5.18 -19.78 5.50
CA ARG A 52 5.12 -20.83 4.49
C ARG A 52 5.43 -20.31 3.09
N LYS A 53 5.01 -19.08 2.78
CA LYS A 53 5.26 -18.42 1.50
C LYS A 53 6.55 -17.60 1.48
N ARG A 54 7.21 -17.43 2.63
CA ARG A 54 8.35 -16.53 2.82
C ARG A 54 8.05 -15.15 2.25
N LEU A 55 6.90 -14.62 2.63
CA LEU A 55 6.35 -13.40 2.07
C LEU A 55 6.05 -12.41 3.17
N ASP A 56 6.55 -11.19 2.99
CA ASP A 56 6.20 -10.03 3.78
C ASP A 56 5.35 -9.07 2.96
N ILE A 57 4.35 -8.49 3.60
CA ILE A 57 3.46 -7.48 3.06
C ILE A 57 3.48 -6.29 4.02
N TYR A 58 4.01 -5.17 3.55
CA TYR A 58 4.09 -3.91 4.28
C TYR A 58 2.83 -3.09 4.02
N LEU A 59 2.22 -2.57 5.08
CA LEU A 59 0.96 -1.85 5.01
C LEU A 59 1.22 -0.34 5.03
N TYR A 60 0.85 0.37 3.96
CA TYR A 60 0.94 1.82 3.88
C TYR A 60 -0.44 2.42 3.83
N LYS A 61 -0.80 3.22 4.83
CA LYS A 61 -2.09 3.90 4.91
C LYS A 61 -1.96 5.32 4.38
N HIS A 62 -2.73 5.67 3.36
CA HIS A 62 -2.80 7.04 2.88
C HIS A 62 -3.40 7.97 3.94
N GLY A 63 -2.80 9.14 4.15
CA GLY A 63 -3.22 10.12 5.14
C GLY A 63 -4.67 10.57 4.95
N ASP A 64 -4.98 11.08 3.77
CA ASP A 64 -6.29 11.65 3.45
C ASP A 64 -7.37 10.61 3.13
N THR A 65 -7.15 9.71 2.15
CA THR A 65 -8.17 8.73 1.75
C THR A 65 -8.38 7.61 2.75
N ARG A 66 -7.46 7.45 3.73
CA ARG A 66 -7.42 6.35 4.73
C ARG A 66 -7.35 4.95 4.12
N ARG A 67 -7.15 4.84 2.81
CA ARG A 67 -7.03 3.58 2.07
C ARG A 67 -5.61 3.04 2.18
N TYR A 68 -5.47 1.73 1.99
CA TYR A 68 -4.22 1.03 2.17
C TYR A 68 -3.63 0.60 0.83
N LEU A 69 -2.34 0.86 0.64
CA LEU A 69 -1.51 0.17 -0.33
C LEU A 69 -0.67 -0.86 0.42
N ASN A 70 -0.85 -2.14 0.12
CA ASN A 70 -0.12 -3.21 0.78
C ASN A 70 0.88 -3.80 -0.22
N LEU A 71 2.18 -3.74 0.05
CA LEU A 71 3.23 -4.13 -0.91
C LEU A 71 4.14 -5.20 -0.34
N ASP A 72 4.61 -6.12 -1.17
CA ASP A 72 5.80 -6.92 -0.83
C ASP A 72 7.10 -6.18 -1.17
N ALA A 73 8.24 -6.75 -0.79
CA ALA A 73 9.56 -6.16 -1.06
C ALA A 73 9.85 -5.95 -2.56
N ALA A 74 9.15 -6.65 -3.45
CA ALA A 74 9.28 -6.52 -4.91
C ALA A 74 8.26 -5.51 -5.49
N GLY A 75 7.48 -4.82 -4.66
CA GLY A 75 6.49 -3.83 -5.09
C GLY A 75 5.19 -4.44 -5.62
N HIS A 76 4.91 -5.73 -5.40
CA HIS A 76 3.61 -6.29 -5.77
C HIS A 76 2.54 -5.88 -4.77
N ALA A 77 1.37 -5.46 -5.27
CA ALA A 77 0.27 -5.04 -4.42
C ALA A 77 -0.64 -6.20 -3.97
N TYR A 78 -1.16 -6.11 -2.75
CA TYR A 78 -2.04 -7.09 -2.11
C TYR A 78 -3.32 -6.47 -1.54
N GLU A 79 -4.39 -7.23 -1.65
CA GLU A 79 -5.72 -6.90 -1.15
C GLU A 79 -6.01 -7.68 0.13
N PHE A 80 -6.47 -7.01 1.18
CA PHE A 80 -7.05 -7.64 2.35
C PHE A 80 -8.42 -8.25 2.01
N ARG A 81 -8.68 -9.49 2.45
CA ARG A 81 -9.91 -10.26 2.17
C ARG A 81 -10.66 -10.66 3.45
N GLY A 82 -10.42 -9.94 4.53
CA GLY A 82 -11.04 -10.18 5.82
C GLY A 82 -10.20 -11.08 6.74
N PRO A 83 -10.68 -11.27 7.98
CA PRO A 83 -10.00 -12.10 8.97
C PRO A 83 -9.89 -13.55 8.52
N VAL A 84 -9.04 -14.31 9.22
CA VAL A 84 -9.00 -15.77 9.10
C VAL A 84 -10.22 -16.33 9.84
N PRO A 85 -11.06 -17.18 9.20
CA PRO A 85 -12.22 -17.76 9.86
C PRO A 85 -11.85 -18.50 11.16
N GLY A 86 -12.56 -18.23 12.24
CA GLY A 86 -12.31 -18.80 13.58
C GLY A 86 -11.14 -18.14 14.33
N ARG A 87 -10.57 -17.05 13.82
CA ARG A 87 -9.53 -16.22 14.47
C ARG A 87 -9.88 -14.73 14.35
N GLU A 88 -11.17 -14.40 14.36
CA GLU A 88 -11.67 -13.04 14.16
C GLU A 88 -11.20 -12.07 15.26
N ASP A 89 -11.11 -12.55 16.51
CA ASP A 89 -10.70 -11.75 17.67
C ASP A 89 -9.19 -11.85 17.98
N ASP A 90 -8.44 -12.57 17.14
CA ASP A 90 -7.02 -12.81 17.35
C ASP A 90 -6.20 -11.65 16.78
N ILE A 91 -5.68 -10.81 17.67
CA ILE A 91 -4.84 -9.65 17.31
C ILE A 91 -3.54 -10.03 16.56
N THR A 92 -3.10 -11.28 16.68
CA THR A 92 -1.92 -11.81 15.97
C THR A 92 -2.27 -12.27 14.56
N SER A 93 -3.57 -12.44 14.26
CA SER A 93 -4.01 -12.72 12.91
C SER A 93 -3.85 -11.49 12.04
N GLY A 94 -2.99 -11.59 11.03
CA GLY A 94 -2.91 -10.59 9.97
C GLY A 94 -4.09 -10.66 8.99
N GLY A 95 -4.98 -11.64 9.15
CA GLY A 95 -6.09 -11.92 8.25
C GLY A 95 -5.65 -12.56 6.93
N ARG A 96 -6.45 -12.39 5.88
CA ARG A 96 -6.24 -13.04 4.58
C ARG A 96 -5.89 -12.03 3.51
N TYR A 97 -4.85 -12.30 2.74
CA TYR A 97 -4.41 -11.45 1.64
C TYR A 97 -4.47 -12.17 0.31
N ARG A 98 -4.69 -11.38 -0.75
CA ARG A 98 -4.63 -11.82 -2.13
C ARG A 98 -3.86 -10.81 -2.96
N ARG A 99 -2.86 -11.26 -3.72
CA ARG A 99 -2.15 -10.38 -4.65
C ARG A 99 -3.10 -9.85 -5.74
N HIS A 100 -3.02 -8.56 -6.03
CA HIS A 100 -3.66 -7.95 -7.21
C HIS A 100 -3.10 -8.51 -8.52
N ARG A 101 -3.84 -8.36 -9.61
CA ARG A 101 -3.38 -8.81 -10.94
C ARG A 101 -2.26 -7.93 -11.48
N SER A 102 -2.27 -6.66 -11.10
CA SER A 102 -1.25 -5.67 -11.44
C SER A 102 -1.07 -4.68 -10.30
N LEU A 103 0.07 -3.99 -10.29
CA LEU A 103 0.32 -2.87 -9.38
C LEU A 103 -0.72 -1.75 -9.56
N MET A 104 -1.07 -1.46 -10.81
CA MET A 104 -2.07 -0.47 -11.18
C MET A 104 -3.43 -0.71 -10.51
N GLU A 105 -3.87 -1.96 -10.35
CA GLU A 105 -5.12 -2.28 -9.62
C GLU A 105 -5.03 -1.91 -8.13
N GLY A 106 -3.87 -2.11 -7.51
CA GLY A 106 -3.62 -1.70 -6.12
C GLY A 106 -3.62 -0.19 -5.96
N ILE A 107 -2.96 0.53 -6.86
CA ILE A 107 -2.89 2.00 -6.85
C ILE A 107 -4.28 2.61 -7.11
N TRP A 108 -5.05 2.10 -8.08
CA TRP A 108 -6.39 2.62 -8.37
C TRP A 108 -7.32 2.58 -7.16
N ARG A 109 -7.16 1.57 -6.30
CA ARG A 109 -7.95 1.42 -5.08
C ARG A 109 -7.61 2.44 -3.99
N LEU A 110 -6.59 3.27 -4.18
CA LEU A 110 -6.31 4.38 -3.28
C LEU A 110 -7.23 5.58 -3.53
N ASP A 111 -7.95 5.59 -4.64
CA ASP A 111 -8.84 6.68 -5.06
C ASP A 111 -8.16 8.06 -5.16
N LEU A 112 -6.86 8.09 -5.48
CA LEU A 112 -6.09 9.33 -5.61
C LEU A 112 -6.64 10.28 -6.70
N TRP A 113 -7.30 9.72 -7.72
CA TRP A 113 -7.98 10.46 -8.77
C TRP A 113 -9.08 11.42 -8.24
N MET A 114 -9.53 11.24 -6.99
CA MET A 114 -10.48 12.16 -6.36
C MET A 114 -9.87 13.55 -6.07
N PHE A 115 -8.55 13.66 -5.94
CA PHE A 115 -7.87 14.95 -5.79
C PHE A 115 -7.80 15.75 -7.08
N ASP A 116 -7.97 15.10 -8.24
CA ASP A 116 -7.87 15.71 -9.56
C ASP A 116 -9.25 16.09 -10.15
N GLN A 117 -10.35 15.86 -9.42
CA GLN A 117 -11.71 16.21 -9.85
C GLN A 117 -12.01 17.71 -9.78
N HIS A 118 -13.17 18.14 -10.30
CA HIS A 118 -13.67 19.50 -10.15
C HIS A 118 -15.00 19.54 -9.36
N PRO A 119 -15.04 20.20 -8.18
CA PRO A 119 -13.89 20.78 -7.46
C PRO A 119 -12.96 19.70 -6.88
N PRO A 120 -11.65 19.97 -6.74
CA PRO A 120 -10.71 18.98 -6.20
C PRO A 120 -10.96 18.79 -4.70
N LEU A 121 -10.79 17.56 -4.22
CA LEU A 121 -10.72 17.31 -2.78
C LEU A 121 -9.43 17.91 -2.21
N PHE A 122 -9.47 18.31 -0.94
CA PHE A 122 -8.28 18.77 -0.23
C PHE A 122 -7.26 17.63 -0.08
N ARG A 123 -6.00 17.89 -0.40
CA ARG A 123 -4.86 16.98 -0.27
C ARG A 123 -3.88 17.59 0.73
N SER A 124 -3.64 16.90 1.84
CA SER A 124 -2.85 17.45 2.96
C SER A 124 -1.36 17.60 2.66
N PHE A 125 -0.85 16.87 1.66
CA PHE A 125 0.51 16.99 1.17
C PHE A 125 0.53 17.01 -0.37
N PRO A 126 0.24 18.18 -0.96
CA PRO A 126 -0.04 18.32 -2.38
C PRO A 126 1.25 18.29 -3.23
N PRO A 127 1.14 18.05 -4.56
CA PRO A 127 2.31 17.92 -5.44
C PRO A 127 3.30 19.08 -5.42
N GLU A 128 2.83 20.30 -5.16
CA GLU A 128 3.66 21.50 -5.08
C GLU A 128 4.64 21.48 -3.88
N GLU A 129 4.36 20.66 -2.87
CA GLU A 129 5.19 20.49 -1.67
C GLU A 129 6.10 19.26 -1.73
N TRP A 130 6.01 18.45 -2.79
CA TRP A 130 6.86 17.27 -2.91
C TRP A 130 8.32 17.66 -3.13
N PRO A 131 9.27 17.05 -2.38
CA PRO A 131 10.69 17.24 -2.64
C PRO A 131 11.04 16.88 -4.09
N SER A 132 11.95 17.64 -4.69
CA SER A 132 12.55 17.26 -5.98
C SER A 132 13.24 15.91 -5.86
N ASP A 133 13.07 15.05 -6.87
CA ASP A 133 13.67 13.69 -6.90
C ASP A 133 15.23 13.71 -6.75
N ASP A 134 15.89 14.86 -6.95
CA ASP A 134 17.33 15.07 -6.74
C ASP A 134 17.77 15.09 -5.26
N MET A 135 16.83 15.12 -4.30
CA MET A 135 17.11 15.21 -2.86
C MET A 135 16.84 13.92 -2.08
N ALA A 136 16.43 12.84 -2.75
CA ALA A 136 16.25 11.53 -2.12
C ALA A 136 17.60 10.79 -2.06
N ILE A 137 18.33 10.96 -0.95
CA ILE A 137 19.57 10.24 -0.61
C ILE A 137 19.21 8.92 0.08
#